data_AF-A0A9E3RUE3-F1
#
_entry.id   AF-A0A9E3RUE3-F1
#
_cell.length_a   1.000
_cell.length_b   1.000
_cell.length_c   1.000
_cell.angle_alpha   90.00
_cell.angle_beta   90.00
_cell.angle_gamma   90.00
#
_symmetry.space_group_name_H-M   'P 1'
#
loop_
_entity.id
_entity.type
_entity.pdbx_description
1 polymer ?
#
loop_
_entity_poly.entity_id
_entity_poly.type
_entity_poly.pdbx_seq_one_letter_code
_entity_poly.pdbx_strand_id
1 'polypeptide(L)'
;MDLKTIATFNSSAEAHVAQDYLKVHNITSYIADENTTNLTINLSGASGYSDVKIRVKEHDAEKAAQLIQQLRNGNSNNQLKAERKVVTIPKEEEVKNCPACNSDSIEKTGYNLYVVIVAVVFVNMLYFFSNYAIVVAAVGLISVTLIIYILRMERYTCYSCHHLWRVKREG
;
A
#
# COMPACT_ATOMS: atom_id res chain seq x y z
N MET A 1 20.05 -2.04 34.42
CA MET A 1 18.89 -1.13 34.25
C MET A 1 17.66 -1.99 34.37
N ASP A 2 16.80 -1.74 35.35
CA ASP A 2 15.60 -2.56 35.57
C ASP A 2 14.48 -2.12 34.62
N LEU A 3 13.89 -3.08 33.91
CA LEU A 3 12.88 -2.87 32.87
C LEU A 3 11.62 -3.66 33.23
N LYS A 4 10.52 -2.96 33.45
CA LYS A 4 9.24 -3.54 33.84
C LYS A 4 8.29 -3.58 32.65
N THR A 5 7.62 -4.72 32.45
CA THR A 5 6.57 -4.86 31.44
C THR A 5 5.31 -4.13 31.90
N ILE A 6 4.80 -3.22 31.06
CA ILE A 6 3.61 -2.40 31.39
C ILE A 6 2.37 -2.86 30.64
N ALA A 7 2.52 -3.41 29.44
CA ALA A 7 1.41 -3.79 28.59
C ALA A 7 1.84 -4.84 27.56
N THR A 8 0.89 -5.70 27.20
CA THR A 8 1.01 -6.65 26.10
C THR A 8 0.01 -6.25 25.00
N PHE A 9 0.43 -6.40 23.76
CA PHE A 9 -0.31 -6.08 22.54
C PHE A 9 -0.33 -7.27 21.62
N ASN A 10 -1.43 -7.43 20.87
CA ASN A 10 -1.64 -8.58 19.99
C ASN A 10 -0.96 -8.43 18.63
N SER A 11 -0.41 -7.26 18.34
CA SER A 11 0.22 -6.92 17.06
C SER A 11 1.43 -6.03 17.28
N SER A 12 2.48 -6.25 16.49
CA SER A 12 3.65 -5.36 16.43
C SER A 12 3.23 -3.92 16.10
N ALA A 13 2.28 -3.73 15.19
CA ALA A 13 1.81 -2.40 14.81
C ALA A 13 1.21 -1.62 16.00
N GLU A 14 0.39 -2.28 16.83
CA GLU A 14 -0.19 -1.67 18.03
C GLU A 14 0.89 -1.33 19.07
N ALA A 15 1.89 -2.20 19.22
CA ALA A 15 3.00 -1.96 20.12
C ALA A 15 3.86 -0.75 19.70
N HIS A 16 4.10 -0.57 18.39
CA HIS A 16 4.81 0.61 17.86
C HIS A 16 4.02 1.90 18.07
N VAL A 17 2.71 1.89 17.84
CA VAL A 17 1.84 3.06 18.13
C VAL A 17 1.91 3.44 19.62
N ALA A 18 1.86 2.46 20.51
CA ALA A 18 1.99 2.69 21.94
C ALA A 18 3.40 3.18 22.35
N GLN A 19 4.45 2.67 21.71
CA GLN A 19 5.82 3.16 21.91
C GLN A 19 5.97 4.61 21.48
N ASP A 20 5.47 4.98 20.30
CA ASP A 20 5.50 6.35 19.80
C ASP A 20 4.73 7.30 20.72
N TYR A 21 3.58 6.85 21.23
CA TYR A 21 2.80 7.62 22.19
C TYR A 21 3.59 7.90 23.48
N LEU A 22 4.25 6.88 24.06
CA LEU A 22 5.10 7.05 25.25
C LEU A 22 6.30 7.97 24.96
N LYS A 23 6.87 7.89 23.76
CA LYS A 23 8.00 8.73 23.32
C LYS A 23 7.63 10.22 23.27
N VAL A 24 6.43 10.57 22.80
CA VAL A 24 5.91 11.95 22.84
C VAL A 24 5.82 12.49 24.27
N HIS A 25 5.57 11.61 25.24
CA HIS A 25 5.54 11.94 26.67
C HIS A 25 6.92 11.83 27.36
N ASN A 26 8.01 11.76 26.59
CA ASN A 26 9.40 11.63 27.06
C ASN A 26 9.68 10.37 27.90
N ILE A 27 8.94 9.28 27.67
CA ILE A 27 9.16 7.98 28.31
C ILE A 27 9.86 7.06 27.32
N THR A 28 11.07 6.62 27.64
CA THR A 28 11.78 5.61 26.84
C THR A 28 11.20 4.24 27.10
N SER A 29 10.68 3.60 26.04
CA SER A 29 10.15 2.24 26.08
C SER A 29 10.86 1.33 25.09
N TYR A 30 10.85 0.03 25.39
CA TYR A 30 11.45 -1.02 24.58
C TYR A 30 10.38 -2.06 24.26
N ILE A 31 10.34 -2.50 23.01
CA ILE A 31 9.46 -3.58 22.56
C ILE A 31 10.23 -4.89 22.72
N ALA A 32 9.63 -5.86 23.40
CA ALA A 32 10.13 -7.22 23.58
C ALA A 32 9.20 -8.21 22.88
N ASP A 33 9.77 -9.35 22.49
CA ASP A 33 9.06 -10.50 21.90
C ASP A 33 8.41 -10.22 20.53
N GLU A 34 8.83 -9.16 19.82
CA GLU A 34 8.28 -8.75 18.51
C GLU A 34 8.46 -9.82 17.42
N ASN A 35 9.65 -10.42 17.32
CA ASN A 35 9.99 -11.37 16.25
C ASN A 35 9.58 -12.83 16.53
N THR A 36 9.15 -13.15 17.75
CA THR A 36 8.66 -14.49 18.12
C THR A 36 7.35 -14.84 17.42
N THR A 37 6.65 -13.82 16.93
CA THR A 37 5.32 -13.88 16.30
C THR A 37 5.39 -14.32 14.84
N ASN A 38 6.49 -13.99 14.13
CA ASN A 38 6.71 -14.38 12.74
C ASN A 38 7.17 -15.84 12.56
N LEU A 39 7.72 -16.47 13.60
CA LEU A 39 8.25 -17.84 13.52
C LEU A 39 7.22 -18.92 13.88
N THR A 40 6.05 -18.53 14.41
CA THR A 40 5.13 -19.46 15.07
C THR A 40 3.69 -19.33 14.55
N ILE A 41 3.51 -19.21 13.23
CA ILE A 41 2.17 -19.24 12.62
C ILE A 41 1.50 -20.62 12.80
N ASN A 42 2.29 -21.68 13.01
CA ASN A 42 1.81 -23.07 12.99
C ASN A 42 1.82 -23.84 14.33
N LEU A 43 2.22 -23.24 15.46
CA LEU A 43 2.23 -23.96 16.76
C LEU A 43 1.14 -23.52 17.75
N SER A 44 0.44 -22.40 17.51
CA SER A 44 -0.59 -21.90 18.43
C SER A 44 -1.99 -22.26 17.94
N GLY A 45 -2.26 -23.56 17.84
CA GLY A 45 -3.64 -24.07 17.73
C GLY A 45 -4.37 -23.84 19.05
N ALA A 46 -4.97 -22.66 19.24
CA ALA A 46 -6.21 -22.41 20.02
C ALA A 46 -6.42 -20.93 20.41
N SER A 47 -5.45 -20.03 20.26
CA SER A 47 -5.64 -18.64 20.70
C SER A 47 -4.60 -17.72 20.06
N GLY A 48 -5.01 -16.98 19.02
CA GLY A 48 -4.17 -16.09 18.20
C GLY A 48 -3.62 -14.84 18.92
N TYR A 49 -2.96 -15.02 20.05
CA TYR A 49 -2.28 -13.96 20.79
C TYR A 49 -0.80 -13.95 20.43
N SER A 50 -0.39 -12.91 19.71
CA SER A 50 1.00 -12.54 19.55
C SER A 50 1.34 -11.65 20.74
N ASP A 51 2.07 -12.14 21.74
CA ASP A 51 2.33 -11.40 23.00
C ASP A 51 3.48 -10.39 22.87
N VAL A 52 3.30 -9.32 22.09
CA VAL A 52 4.29 -8.25 21.99
C VAL A 52 4.24 -7.40 23.26
N LYS A 53 5.35 -7.33 24.00
CA LYS A 53 5.41 -6.68 25.33
C LYS A 53 6.14 -5.35 25.26
N ILE A 54 5.57 -4.30 25.84
CA ILE A 54 6.27 -3.03 26.04
C ILE A 54 6.85 -2.98 27.44
N ARG A 55 8.15 -2.70 27.53
CA ARG A 55 8.90 -2.53 28.78
C ARG A 55 9.40 -1.09 28.92
N VAL A 56 9.34 -0.56 30.12
CA VAL A 56 9.86 0.78 30.47
C VAL A 56 10.73 0.69 31.71
N LYS A 57 11.49 1.73 32.00
CA LYS A 57 12.26 1.82 33.25
C LYS A 57 11.30 1.82 34.44
N GLU A 58 11.72 1.21 35.54
CA GLU A 58 10.85 1.02 36.72
C GLU A 58 10.27 2.34 37.28
N HIS A 59 11.05 3.42 37.29
CA HIS A 59 10.58 4.73 37.76
C HIS A 59 9.46 5.34 36.90
N ASP A 60 9.39 4.98 35.62
CA ASP A 60 8.37 5.47 34.69
C ASP A 60 7.19 4.50 34.55
N ALA A 61 7.23 3.34 35.20
CA ALA A 61 6.27 2.25 34.98
C ALA A 61 4.83 2.65 35.29
N GLU A 62 4.61 3.36 36.39
CA GLU A 62 3.27 3.78 36.81
C GLU A 62 2.67 4.83 35.86
N LYS A 63 3.48 5.84 35.51
CA LYS A 63 3.07 6.90 34.57
C LYS A 63 2.81 6.34 33.17
N ALA A 64 3.66 5.42 32.71
CA ALA A 64 3.49 4.78 31.41
C ALA A 64 2.22 3.91 31.37
N ALA A 65 1.92 3.16 32.44
CA ALA A 65 0.70 2.35 32.51
C ALA A 65 -0.57 3.21 32.40
N GLN A 66 -0.60 4.37 33.08
CA GLN A 66 -1.73 5.32 33.00
C GLN A 66 -1.91 5.87 31.57
N LEU A 67 -0.81 6.25 30.90
CA LEU A 67 -0.85 6.76 29.53
C LEU A 67 -1.35 5.70 28.53
N ILE A 68 -0.91 4.45 28.66
CA ILE A 68 -1.40 3.35 27.81
C ILE A 68 -2.89 3.10 28.05
N GLN A 69 -3.36 3.20 29.29
CA GLN A 69 -4.79 3.08 29.59
C GLN A 69 -5.60 4.23 28.98
N GLN A 70 -5.08 5.46 29.02
CA GLN A 70 -5.67 6.61 28.34
C GLN A 70 -5.71 6.43 26.82
N LEU A 71 -4.66 5.88 26.21
CA LEU A 71 -4.62 5.57 24.77
C LEU A 71 -5.71 4.56 24.38
N ARG A 72 -5.87 3.48 25.18
CA ARG A 72 -6.90 2.46 24.97
C ARG A 72 -8.31 3.02 25.12
N ASN A 73 -8.54 3.84 26.14
CA ASN A 73 -9.84 4.44 26.41
C ASN A 73 -10.18 5.58 25.43
N GLY A 74 -9.19 6.36 25.02
CA GLY A 74 -9.32 7.47 24.07
C GLY A 74 -9.67 7.01 22.65
N ASN A 75 -9.25 5.80 22.27
CA ASN A 75 -9.65 5.19 21.00
C ASN A 75 -11.14 4.79 20.95
N SER A 76 -11.80 4.60 22.09
CA SER A 76 -13.22 4.23 22.14
C SER A 76 -14.17 5.40 21.81
N ASN A 77 -13.71 6.66 21.99
CA ASN A 77 -14.55 7.85 21.81
C ASN A 77 -14.17 8.72 20.58
N ASN A 78 -13.09 8.40 19.86
CA ASN A 78 -12.57 9.26 18.77
C ASN A 78 -12.56 8.62 17.37
N GLN A 79 -13.18 7.44 17.19
CA GLN A 79 -13.27 6.76 15.89
C GLN A 79 -14.25 7.38 14.88
N LEU A 80 -14.84 8.55 15.18
CA LEU A 80 -15.77 9.24 14.29
C LEU A 80 -15.39 10.71 14.05
N LYS A 81 -14.09 11.06 13.85
CA LYS A 81 -13.71 12.32 13.17
C LYS A 81 -12.21 12.60 12.98
N ALA A 82 -11.33 11.59 13.02
CA ALA A 82 -9.98 11.81 12.51
C ALA A 82 -10.03 11.85 10.98
N GLU A 83 -10.20 13.05 10.43
CA GLU A 83 -9.94 13.38 9.03
C GLU A 83 -8.59 12.77 8.64
N ARG A 84 -8.67 11.61 7.99
CA ARG A 84 -7.57 11.10 7.19
C ARG A 84 -7.41 12.15 6.10
N LYS A 85 -6.48 13.08 6.27
CA LYS A 85 -6.02 13.95 5.20
C LYS A 85 -5.31 13.04 4.20
N VAL A 86 -6.12 12.37 3.39
CA VAL A 86 -5.70 11.65 2.20
C VAL A 86 -4.97 12.70 1.40
N VAL A 87 -3.64 12.54 1.30
CA VAL A 87 -2.82 13.30 0.37
C VAL A 87 -3.44 13.06 -0.99
N THR A 88 -4.25 14.03 -1.43
CA THR A 88 -4.94 13.97 -2.70
C THR A 88 -3.86 14.25 -3.72
N ILE A 89 -3.28 13.18 -4.26
CA ILE A 89 -2.58 13.25 -5.54
C ILE A 89 -3.54 14.02 -6.46
N PRO A 90 -3.10 15.10 -7.14
CA PRO A 90 -3.99 15.94 -7.93
C PRO A 90 -4.85 15.03 -8.82
N LYS A 91 -6.16 15.04 -8.56
CA LYS A 91 -7.13 14.24 -9.28
C LYS A 91 -7.15 14.78 -10.70
N GLU A 92 -6.47 14.03 -11.56
CA GLU A 92 -6.49 14.11 -13.01
C GLU A 92 -7.90 14.49 -13.50
N GLU A 93 -7.99 15.47 -14.40
CA GLU A 93 -9.26 15.99 -14.92
C GLU A 93 -10.09 14.83 -15.50
N GLU A 94 -11.09 14.42 -14.72
CA GLU A 94 -11.95 13.29 -15.02
C GLU A 94 -12.81 13.67 -16.23
N VAL A 95 -12.58 13.00 -17.37
CA VAL A 95 -13.36 13.21 -18.60
C VAL A 95 -14.80 12.79 -18.31
N LYS A 96 -15.68 13.79 -18.13
CA LYS A 96 -17.04 13.54 -17.64
C LYS A 96 -18.00 13.03 -18.71
N ASN A 97 -17.79 13.42 -19.98
CA ASN A 97 -18.79 13.25 -21.02
C ASN A 97 -18.20 12.67 -22.32
N CYS A 98 -18.97 11.81 -22.97
CA CYS A 98 -18.60 11.26 -24.28
C CYS A 98 -18.62 12.37 -25.36
N PRO A 99 -17.58 12.51 -26.21
CA PRO A 99 -17.54 13.55 -27.23
C PRO A 99 -18.57 13.38 -28.36
N ALA A 100 -19.11 12.18 -28.55
CA ALA A 100 -20.06 11.89 -29.63
C ALA A 100 -21.53 12.09 -29.22
N CYS A 101 -21.90 11.71 -28.00
CA CYS A 101 -23.30 11.70 -27.54
C CYS A 101 -23.53 12.49 -26.24
N ASN A 102 -22.49 13.06 -25.65
CA ASN A 102 -22.52 13.81 -24.39
C ASN A 102 -23.08 13.02 -23.19
N SER A 103 -23.12 11.69 -23.27
CA SER A 103 -23.54 10.80 -22.19
C SER A 103 -22.47 10.73 -21.09
N ASP A 104 -22.92 10.59 -19.84
CA ASP A 104 -22.10 10.39 -18.63
C ASP A 104 -21.77 8.91 -18.37
N SER A 105 -22.45 7.99 -19.06
CA SER A 105 -22.22 6.54 -19.03
C SER A 105 -20.94 6.12 -19.78
N ILE A 106 -19.79 6.41 -19.19
CA ILE A 106 -18.46 6.10 -19.73
C ILE A 106 -17.77 5.05 -18.86
N GLU A 107 -17.22 4.02 -19.48
CA GLU A 107 -16.33 3.08 -18.80
C GLU A 107 -14.92 3.14 -19.36
N LYS A 108 -13.96 3.08 -18.45
CA LYS A 108 -12.55 2.94 -18.81
C LYS A 108 -12.31 1.49 -19.19
N THR A 109 -12.22 1.23 -20.49
CA THR A 109 -11.75 -0.06 -20.99
C THR A 109 -10.30 -0.27 -20.56
N GLY A 110 -10.11 -1.10 -19.53
CA GLY A 110 -8.79 -1.57 -19.12
C GLY A 110 -8.11 -2.32 -20.27
N TYR A 111 -6.79 -2.19 -20.37
CA TYR A 111 -6.03 -3.08 -21.23
C TYR A 111 -6.05 -4.47 -20.62
N ASN A 112 -6.14 -5.50 -21.48
CA ASN A 112 -5.93 -6.86 -21.02
C ASN A 112 -4.43 -7.03 -20.74
N LEU A 113 -4.04 -6.95 -19.47
CA LEU A 113 -2.66 -7.11 -19.00
C LEU A 113 -2.02 -8.39 -19.54
N TYR A 114 -2.80 -9.45 -19.71
CA TYR A 114 -2.35 -10.71 -20.28
C TYR A 114 -1.83 -10.55 -21.71
N VAL A 115 -2.51 -9.78 -22.57
CA VAL A 115 -2.09 -9.52 -23.95
C VAL A 115 -0.75 -8.78 -23.98
N VAL A 116 -0.57 -7.81 -23.08
CA VAL A 116 0.70 -7.08 -22.95
C VAL A 116 1.82 -8.02 -22.51
N ILE A 117 1.59 -8.84 -21.48
CA ILE A 117 2.57 -9.81 -20.99
C ILE A 117 2.97 -10.80 -22.08
N VAL A 118 2.00 -11.39 -22.79
CA VAL A 118 2.27 -12.35 -23.87
C VAL A 118 3.09 -11.71 -24.99
N ALA A 119 2.76 -10.48 -25.40
CA ALA A 119 3.52 -9.77 -26.41
C ALA A 119 4.97 -9.52 -25.97
N VAL A 120 5.18 -9.10 -24.72
CA VAL A 120 6.53 -8.87 -24.16
C VAL A 120 7.34 -10.16 -24.09
N VAL A 121 6.74 -11.24 -23.58
CA VAL A 121 7.42 -12.54 -23.48
C VAL A 121 7.78 -13.07 -24.86
N PHE A 122 6.87 -12.99 -25.83
CA PHE A 122 7.10 -13.44 -27.20
C PHE A 122 8.24 -12.65 -27.85
N VAL A 123 8.25 -11.34 -27.68
CA VAL A 123 9.30 -10.44 -28.20
C VAL A 123 10.66 -10.78 -27.56
N ASN A 124 10.71 -10.97 -26.22
CA ASN A 124 11.93 -11.38 -25.52
C ASN A 124 12.38 -12.80 -25.87
N MET A 125 11.45 -13.72 -26.14
CA MET A 125 11.74 -15.07 -26.59
C MET A 125 12.40 -15.05 -27.97
N LEU A 126 11.90 -14.24 -28.91
CA LEU A 126 12.54 -14.05 -30.22
C LEU A 126 13.94 -13.43 -30.10
N TYR A 127 14.18 -12.59 -29.08
CA TYR A 127 15.51 -12.01 -28.82
C TYR A 127 16.53 -13.03 -28.34
N PHE A 128 16.12 -14.03 -27.56
CA PHE A 128 17.04 -15.05 -27.05
C PHE A 128 17.69 -15.87 -28.17
N PHE A 129 17.04 -15.97 -29.33
CA PHE A 129 17.57 -16.69 -30.50
C PHE A 129 18.45 -15.82 -31.42
N SER A 130 18.61 -14.52 -31.15
CA SER A 130 19.42 -13.61 -31.97
C SER A 130 20.81 -13.39 -31.36
N ASN A 131 21.87 -13.76 -32.09
CA ASN A 131 23.28 -13.62 -31.65
C ASN A 131 23.83 -12.18 -31.72
N TYR A 132 23.01 -11.17 -31.99
CA TYR A 132 23.47 -9.79 -32.21
C TYR A 132 23.16 -8.87 -31.02
N ALA A 133 24.14 -8.68 -30.13
CA ALA A 133 24.00 -7.88 -28.91
C ALA A 133 23.50 -6.43 -29.14
N ILE A 134 23.91 -5.79 -30.24
CA ILE A 134 23.49 -4.41 -30.57
C ILE A 134 22.00 -4.36 -30.94
N VAL A 135 21.52 -5.36 -31.69
CA VAL A 135 20.11 -5.46 -32.08
C VAL A 135 19.24 -5.72 -30.84
N VAL A 136 19.73 -6.55 -29.92
CA VAL A 136 19.04 -6.84 -28.65
C VAL A 136 18.84 -5.56 -27.82
N ALA A 137 19.89 -4.74 -27.65
CA ALA A 137 19.79 -3.50 -26.90
C ALA A 137 18.83 -2.49 -27.54
N ALA A 138 18.91 -2.31 -28.86
CA ALA A 138 18.06 -1.37 -29.58
C ALA A 138 16.58 -1.74 -29.49
N VAL A 139 16.24 -3.02 -29.68
CA VAL A 139 14.82 -3.39 -29.64
C VAL A 139 14.29 -3.56 -28.22
N GLY A 140 15.14 -3.88 -27.24
CA GLY A 140 14.77 -3.77 -25.83
C GLY A 140 14.24 -2.38 -25.50
N LEU A 141 14.96 -1.32 -25.92
CA LEU A 141 14.52 0.07 -25.73
C LEU A 141 13.22 0.39 -26.48
N ILE A 142 13.05 -0.07 -27.71
CA ILE A 142 11.81 0.11 -28.49
C ILE A 142 10.63 -0.59 -27.79
N SER A 143 10.84 -1.79 -27.25
CA SER A 143 9.78 -2.53 -26.55
C SER A 143 9.34 -1.81 -25.28
N VAL A 144 10.29 -1.30 -24.48
CA VAL A 144 9.99 -0.57 -23.24
C VAL A 144 9.26 0.74 -23.55
N THR A 145 9.72 1.49 -24.55
CA THR A 145 9.06 2.74 -24.96
C THR A 145 7.65 2.49 -25.51
N LEU A 146 7.44 1.41 -26.27
CA LEU A 146 6.10 0.99 -26.70
C LEU A 146 5.20 0.59 -25.52
N ILE A 147 5.72 -0.12 -24.53
CA ILE A 147 4.95 -0.46 -23.31
C ILE A 147 4.54 0.81 -22.58
N ILE A 148 5.47 1.74 -22.33
CA ILE A 148 5.17 3.01 -21.68
C ILE A 148 4.14 3.80 -22.49
N TYR A 149 4.26 3.82 -23.82
CA TYR A 149 3.31 4.47 -24.71
C TYR A 149 1.91 3.85 -24.63
N ILE A 150 1.81 2.51 -24.63
CA ILE A 150 0.55 1.78 -24.49
C ILE A 150 -0.06 2.02 -23.11
N LEU A 151 0.73 1.99 -22.04
CA LEU A 151 0.27 2.24 -20.67
C LEU A 151 -0.17 3.70 -20.46
N ARG A 152 0.37 4.66 -21.22
CA ARG A 152 -0.06 6.07 -21.19
C ARG A 152 -1.35 6.34 -21.97
N MET A 153 -1.82 5.38 -22.79
CA MET A 153 -3.03 5.54 -23.58
C MET A 153 -4.25 4.96 -22.86
N GLU A 154 -5.13 5.85 -22.40
CA GLU A 154 -6.41 5.45 -21.84
C GLU A 154 -7.46 5.36 -22.96
N ARG A 155 -8.17 4.22 -23.02
CA ARG A 155 -9.29 4.01 -23.94
C ARG A 155 -10.58 4.09 -23.16
N TYR A 156 -11.52 4.85 -23.69
CA TYR A 156 -12.86 4.97 -23.13
C TYR A 156 -13.87 4.41 -24.12
N THR A 157 -14.89 3.75 -23.58
CA THR A 157 -16.06 3.28 -24.32
C THR A 157 -17.31 3.92 -23.72
N CYS A 158 -18.14 4.52 -24.55
CA CYS A 158 -19.46 4.97 -24.12
C CYS A 158 -20.49 3.84 -24.26
N TYR A 159 -21.28 3.60 -23.22
CA TYR A 159 -22.34 2.59 -23.24
C TYR A 159 -23.55 2.98 -24.11
N SER A 160 -23.85 4.28 -24.19
CA SER A 160 -25.03 4.77 -24.91
C SER A 160 -24.88 4.70 -26.43
N CYS A 161 -23.66 4.89 -26.96
CA CYS A 161 -23.42 4.97 -28.40
C CYS A 161 -22.31 4.04 -28.92
N HIS A 162 -21.69 3.24 -28.04
CA HIS A 162 -20.53 2.39 -28.34
C HIS A 162 -19.35 3.12 -29.00
N HIS A 163 -19.28 4.44 -28.87
CA HIS A 163 -18.18 5.23 -29.40
C HIS A 163 -16.90 4.98 -28.59
N LEU A 164 -15.82 4.65 -29.31
CA LEU A 164 -14.49 4.44 -28.77
C LEU A 164 -13.64 5.68 -29.04
N TRP A 165 -13.06 6.27 -28.00
CA TRP A 165 -12.10 7.37 -28.15
C TRP A 165 -10.91 7.21 -27.22
N ARG A 166 -9.83 7.93 -27.55
CA ARG A 166 -8.56 7.91 -26.84
C ARG A 166 -8.30 9.29 -26.26
N VAL A 167 -7.95 9.34 -24.99
CA VAL A 167 -7.52 10.58 -24.33
C VAL A 167 -6.05 10.43 -23.98
N LYS A 168 -5.25 11.43 -24.36
CA LYS A 168 -3.83 11.45 -24.02
C LYS A 168 -3.70 11.97 -22.60
N ARG A 169 -3.00 11.21 -21.75
CA ARG A 169 -2.57 11.67 -20.43
C ARG A 169 -1.60 12.84 -20.59
N GLU A 170 -2.11 14.06 -20.48
CA GLU A 170 -1.28 15.24 -20.26
C GLU A 170 -0.80 15.17 -18.80
N GLY A 171 0.50 15.04 -18.63
CA GLY A 171 1.16 14.86 -17.35
C GLY A 171 2.56 15.37 -17.45
#